data_AF-A0A8B4S3G8-F1
#
_entry.id   AF-A0A8B4S3G8-F1
#
_cell.length_a   1.000
_cell.length_b   1.000
_cell.length_c   1.000
_cell.angle_alpha   90.00
_cell.angle_beta   90.00
_cell.angle_gamma   90.00
#
_symmetry.space_group_name_H-M   'P 1'
#
loop_
_entity.id
_entity.type
_entity.pdbx_description
1 polymer ?
#
loop_
_entity_poly.entity_id
_entity_poly.type
_entity_poly.pdbx_seq_one_letter_code
_entity_poly.pdbx_strand_id
1 'polypeptide(L)'
;MRLNIDADQDAKLGKLLDKVTLRMQEAPELLRTLPDGTIELSCPLPEKYKPSMNPWATALRARINEHWHLFEISEQSRNVSGGWIASCIPPPLYKTFITAWLNQPAPLPLGQLELFA
;
A
#
# COMPACT_ATOMS: atom_id res chain seq x y z
N MET A 1 5.23 -17.38 -0.56
CA MET A 1 5.53 -16.36 0.48
C MET A 1 4.23 -15.60 0.78
N ARG A 2 4.02 -15.14 2.03
CA ARG A 2 2.77 -14.50 2.48
C ARG A 2 3.07 -13.09 3.00
N LEU A 3 2.22 -12.12 2.67
CA LEU A 3 2.28 -10.75 3.21
C LEU A 3 1.99 -10.74 4.72
N ASN A 4 2.79 -10.00 5.49
CA ASN A 4 2.66 -9.84 6.95
C ASN A 4 2.65 -8.36 7.37
N ILE A 5 2.21 -8.09 8.60
CA ILE A 5 2.10 -6.75 9.21
C ILE A 5 2.51 -6.79 10.69
N ASP A 6 2.92 -5.65 11.26
CA ASP A 6 3.22 -5.46 12.69
C ASP A 6 1.98 -5.08 13.51
N ALA A 7 0.92 -5.89 13.41
CA ALA A 7 -0.29 -5.72 14.21
C ALA A 7 -0.95 -7.08 14.48
N ASP A 8 -1.70 -7.16 15.58
CA ASP A 8 -2.48 -8.36 15.91
C ASP A 8 -3.43 -8.71 14.75
N GLN A 9 -3.27 -9.91 14.20
CA GLN A 9 -4.03 -10.37 13.06
C GLN A 9 -5.27 -11.11 13.54
N ASP A 10 -6.43 -10.46 13.46
CA ASP A 10 -7.69 -11.19 13.53
C ASP A 10 -7.89 -12.07 12.28
N ALA A 11 -8.80 -13.06 12.37
CA ALA A 11 -9.05 -13.99 11.28
C ALA A 11 -9.56 -13.31 9.98
N LYS A 12 -10.18 -12.13 10.08
CA LYS A 12 -10.64 -11.38 8.89
C LYS A 12 -9.48 -10.69 8.20
N LEU A 13 -8.56 -10.09 8.96
CA LEU A 13 -7.36 -9.45 8.45
C LEU A 13 -6.40 -10.47 7.83
N GLY A 14 -6.24 -11.64 8.46
CA GLY A 14 -5.48 -12.75 7.88
C GLY A 14 -5.99 -13.15 6.48
N LYS A 15 -7.32 -13.30 6.32
CA LYS A 15 -7.92 -13.59 5.00
C LYS A 15 -7.71 -12.47 3.97
N LEU A 16 -7.67 -11.21 4.42
CA LEU A 16 -7.39 -10.09 3.52
C LEU A 16 -5.93 -10.10 3.06
N LEU A 17 -4.98 -10.40 3.96
CA LEU A 17 -3.56 -10.57 3.63
C LEU A 17 -3.33 -11.71 2.64
N ASP A 18 -4.06 -12.81 2.79
CA ASP A 18 -4.00 -13.94 1.84
C ASP A 18 -4.47 -13.51 0.44
N LYS A 19 -5.57 -12.75 0.35
CA LYS A 19 -6.07 -12.22 -0.92
C LYS A 19 -5.09 -11.23 -1.57
N VAL A 20 -4.47 -10.36 -0.77
CA VAL A 20 -3.45 -9.43 -1.28
C VAL A 20 -2.27 -10.22 -1.82
N THR A 21 -1.77 -11.18 -1.04
CA THR A 21 -0.66 -12.05 -1.43
C THR A 21 -0.95 -12.73 -2.77
N LEU A 22 -2.13 -13.31 -2.93
CA LEU A 22 -2.55 -13.96 -4.17
C LEU A 22 -2.57 -12.97 -5.34
N ARG A 23 -3.21 -11.81 -5.18
CA ARG A 23 -3.27 -10.78 -6.23
C ARG A 23 -1.88 -10.26 -6.62
N MET A 24 -0.97 -10.09 -5.66
CA MET A 24 0.43 -9.70 -5.94
C MET A 24 1.16 -10.76 -6.78
N GLN A 25 0.87 -12.04 -6.56
CA GLN A 25 1.47 -13.14 -7.32
C GLN A 25 0.86 -13.29 -8.72
N GLU A 26 -0.45 -13.07 -8.85
CA GLU A 26 -1.18 -13.17 -10.12
C GLU A 26 -0.97 -11.98 -11.04
N ALA A 27 -0.69 -10.79 -10.48
CA ALA A 27 -0.52 -9.55 -11.22
C ALA A 27 0.75 -8.79 -10.76
N PRO A 28 1.95 -9.33 -11.01
CA PRO A 28 3.22 -8.72 -10.58
C PRO A 28 3.47 -7.35 -11.21
N GLU A 29 2.83 -7.01 -12.33
CA GLU A 29 2.89 -5.70 -12.98
C GLU A 29 2.28 -4.56 -12.13
N LEU A 30 1.47 -4.89 -11.12
CA LEU A 30 0.98 -3.95 -10.11
C LEU A 30 2.05 -3.54 -9.11
N LEU A 31 3.17 -4.27 -9.07
CA LEU A 31 4.20 -4.13 -8.08
C LEU A 31 5.33 -3.28 -8.66
N ARG A 32 5.65 -2.18 -8.00
CA ARG A 32 6.84 -1.40 -8.34
C ARG A 32 7.98 -1.79 -7.42
N THR A 33 9.02 -2.40 -7.95
CA THR A 33 10.27 -2.59 -7.19
C THR A 33 11.04 -1.28 -7.16
N LEU A 34 11.44 -0.84 -5.97
CA LEU A 34 12.23 0.37 -5.75
C LEU A 34 13.73 0.05 -5.76
N PRO A 35 14.61 1.07 -5.95
CA PRO A 35 16.07 0.86 -6.01
C PRO A 35 16.68 0.24 -4.75
N ASP A 36 16.02 0.33 -3.61
CA ASP A 36 16.45 -0.27 -2.35
C ASP A 36 15.92 -1.71 -2.13
N GLY A 37 15.35 -2.32 -3.18
CA GLY A 37 14.87 -3.70 -3.15
C GLY A 37 13.49 -3.88 -2.51
N THR A 38 12.87 -2.81 -2.02
CA THR A 38 11.49 -2.87 -1.50
C THR A 38 10.46 -2.85 -2.61
N ILE A 39 9.27 -3.37 -2.32
CA ILE A 39 8.12 -3.34 -3.23
C ILE A 39 7.17 -2.24 -2.77
N GLU A 40 6.80 -1.35 -3.68
CA GLU A 40 5.77 -0.35 -3.48
C GLU A 40 4.43 -0.84 -4.03
N LEU A 41 3.40 -0.72 -3.20
CA LEU A 41 1.99 -0.83 -3.57
C LEU A 41 1.37 0.56 -3.52
N SER A 42 0.51 0.90 -4.48
CA SER A 42 -0.17 2.18 -4.52
C SER A 42 -1.65 2.01 -4.80
N CYS A 43 -2.49 2.84 -4.19
CA CYS A 43 -3.91 2.92 -4.46
C CYS A 43 -4.42 4.37 -4.40
N PRO A 44 -5.46 4.75 -5.17
CA PRO A 44 -6.15 6.01 -4.97
C PRO A 44 -6.64 6.14 -3.52
N LEU A 45 -6.78 7.39 -3.06
CA LEU A 45 -7.34 7.64 -1.74
C LEU A 45 -8.76 7.04 -1.65
N PRO A 46 -9.07 6.19 -0.65
CA PRO A 46 -10.41 5.63 -0.50
C PRO A 46 -11.44 6.73 -0.24
N GLU A 47 -12.64 6.66 -0.83
CA GLU A 47 -13.66 7.73 -0.76
C GLU A 47 -14.00 8.22 0.66
N LYS A 48 -13.91 7.35 1.67
CA LYS A 48 -14.25 7.67 3.07
C LYS A 48 -13.03 7.88 3.95
N TYR A 49 -11.83 7.77 3.40
CA TYR A 49 -10.59 7.96 4.15
C TYR A 49 -10.26 9.44 4.24
N LYS A 50 -9.99 9.90 5.46
CA LYS A 50 -9.53 11.27 5.73
C LYS A 50 -8.03 11.22 6.00
N PRO A 51 -7.20 11.86 5.16
CA PRO A 51 -5.78 11.96 5.42
C PRO A 51 -5.52 12.66 6.75
N SER A 52 -4.45 12.25 7.43
CA SER A 52 -4.06 12.72 8.76
C SER A 52 -2.63 13.26 8.80
N MET A 53 -1.74 12.72 7.97
CA MET A 53 -0.33 13.15 7.85
C MET A 53 -0.14 14.16 6.71
N ASN A 54 -0.94 14.05 5.66
CA ASN A 54 -0.90 14.89 4.47
C ASN A 54 -2.33 15.25 4.02
N PRO A 55 -2.86 16.42 4.43
CA PRO A 55 -4.23 16.85 4.10
C PRO A 55 -4.55 16.91 2.60
N TRP A 56 -3.53 16.97 1.74
CA TRP A 56 -3.66 17.04 0.28
C TRP A 56 -3.38 15.70 -0.41
N ALA A 57 -3.33 14.60 0.33
CA ALA A 57 -3.06 13.29 -0.25
C ALA A 57 -4.14 12.88 -1.25
N THR A 58 -3.70 12.33 -2.37
CA THR A 58 -4.55 11.80 -3.44
C THR A 58 -4.41 10.28 -3.57
N ALA A 59 -3.43 9.69 -2.90
CA ALA A 59 -3.16 8.26 -2.89
C ALA A 59 -2.65 7.79 -1.52
N LEU A 60 -2.84 6.50 -1.26
CA LEU A 60 -2.08 5.78 -0.24
C LEU A 60 -1.03 4.91 -0.94
N ARG A 61 0.17 4.89 -0.38
CA ARG A 61 1.23 3.97 -0.77
C ARG A 61 1.64 3.12 0.41
N ALA A 62 2.06 1.90 0.15
CA ALA A 62 2.66 1.04 1.14
C ALA A 62 3.95 0.45 0.62
N ARG A 63 4.92 0.23 1.52
CA ARG A 63 6.17 -0.44 1.19
C ARG A 63 6.29 -1.77 1.90
N ILE A 64 6.80 -2.74 1.15
CA ILE A 64 6.99 -4.12 1.57
C ILE A 64 8.48 -4.44 1.43
N ASN A 65 9.07 -5.01 2.47
CA ASN A 65 10.48 -5.41 2.44
C ASN A 65 10.66 -6.81 1.82
N GLU A 66 11.92 -7.26 1.73
CA GLU A 66 12.28 -8.58 1.20
C GLU A 66 11.66 -9.77 1.98
N HIS A 67 11.24 -9.55 3.23
CA HIS A 67 10.57 -10.54 4.07
C HIS A 67 9.05 -10.55 3.90
N TRP A 68 8.51 -9.89 2.87
CA TRP A 68 7.07 -9.76 2.63
C TRP A 68 6.34 -9.09 3.80
N HIS A 69 7.01 -8.13 4.45
CA HIS A 69 6.42 -7.42 5.57
C HIS A 69 6.10 -5.98 5.18
N LEU A 70 4.85 -5.58 5.40
CA LEU A 70 4.37 -4.22 5.16
C LEU A 70 4.84 -3.34 6.32
N PHE A 71 5.87 -2.56 6.07
CA PHE A 71 6.54 -1.74 7.07
C PHE A 71 6.33 -0.23 6.87
N GLU A 72 5.63 0.21 5.83
CA GLU A 72 5.30 1.63 5.67
C GLU A 72 3.93 1.79 5.05
N ILE A 73 3.15 2.75 5.52
CA ILE A 73 1.99 3.29 4.80
C ILE A 73 2.14 4.81 4.76
N SER A 74 2.12 5.41 3.58
CA SER A 74 2.21 6.85 3.39
C SER A 74 1.05 7.41 2.58
N GLU A 75 0.57 8.57 3.03
CA GLU A 75 -0.37 9.44 2.34
C GLU A 75 0.41 10.33 1.37
N GLN A 76 0.20 10.14 0.07
CA GLN A 76 0.98 10.81 -0.96
C GLN A 76 0.14 11.75 -1.82
N SER A 77 0.73 12.90 -2.13
CA SER A 77 0.31 13.83 -3.18
C SER A 77 1.47 14.02 -4.16
N ARG A 78 1.31 14.89 -5.17
CA ARG A 78 2.34 15.11 -6.21
C ARG A 78 3.69 15.58 -5.63
N ASN A 79 3.66 16.38 -4.56
CA ASN A 79 4.84 17.10 -4.06
C ASN A 79 5.17 16.80 -2.59
N VAL A 80 4.27 16.11 -1.88
CA VAL A 80 4.39 15.91 -0.43
C VAL A 80 3.95 14.49 -0.10
N SER A 81 4.68 13.86 0.81
CA SER A 81 4.33 12.58 1.42
C SER A 81 4.41 12.69 2.93
N GLY A 82 3.46 12.06 3.63
CA GLY A 82 3.52 11.89 5.08
C GLY A 82 2.98 10.51 5.45
N GLY A 83 3.63 9.79 6.34
CA GLY A 83 3.26 8.39 6.61
C GLY A 83 3.77 7.84 7.93
N TRP A 84 3.46 6.58 8.15
CA TRP A 84 3.86 5.81 9.32
C TRP A 84 4.79 4.68 8.90
N ILE A 85 5.73 4.37 9.79
CA ILE A 85 6.74 3.33 9.59
C ILE A 85 6.62 2.25 10.67
N ALA A 86 6.88 1.01 10.27
CA ALA A 86 6.92 -0.22 11.06
C ALA A 86 5.77 -0.30 12.09
N SER A 87 6.11 -0.54 13.35
CA SER A 87 5.18 -0.67 14.48
C SER A 87 4.37 0.59 14.80
N CYS A 88 4.65 1.73 14.16
CA CYS A 88 3.91 2.97 14.38
C CYS A 88 2.71 3.13 13.44
N ILE A 89 2.48 2.19 12.53
CA ILE A 89 1.32 2.19 11.63
C ILE A 89 0.05 1.91 12.46
N PRO A 90 -0.97 2.80 12.45
CA PRO A 90 -2.20 2.57 13.18
C PRO A 90 -2.88 1.27 12.71
N PRO A 91 -3.30 0.35 13.61
CA PRO A 91 -3.91 -0.92 13.21
C PRO A 91 -5.09 -0.80 12.22
N PRO A 92 -6.00 0.18 12.35
CA PRO A 92 -7.09 0.38 11.37
C PRO A 92 -6.60 0.75 9.96
N LEU A 93 -5.41 1.35 9.85
CA LEU A 93 -4.85 1.80 8.58
C LEU A 93 -4.44 0.63 7.69
N TYR A 94 -3.87 -0.44 8.25
CA TYR A 94 -3.57 -1.66 7.49
C TYR A 94 -4.81 -2.18 6.77
N LYS A 95 -5.92 -2.34 7.51
CA LYS A 95 -7.17 -2.84 6.95
C LYS A 95 -7.72 -1.90 5.88
N THR A 96 -7.61 -0.59 6.10
CA THR A 96 -8.07 0.44 5.16
C THR A 96 -7.28 0.34 3.85
N PHE A 97 -5.96 0.35 3.94
CA PHE A 97 -5.06 0.24 2.80
C PHE A 97 -5.27 -1.07 2.02
N ILE A 98 -5.24 -2.20 2.71
CA ILE A 98 -5.40 -3.53 2.10
C ILE A 98 -6.74 -3.64 1.37
N THR A 99 -7.83 -3.20 2.00
CA THR A 99 -9.17 -3.25 1.40
C THR A 99 -9.25 -2.34 0.18
N ALA A 100 -8.71 -1.13 0.27
CA ALA A 100 -8.66 -0.20 -0.84
C ALA A 100 -7.86 -0.75 -2.01
N TRP A 101 -6.68 -1.31 -1.74
CA TRP A 101 -5.81 -1.87 -2.76
C TRP A 101 -6.46 -3.07 -3.46
N LEU A 102 -7.11 -3.96 -2.71
CA LEU A 102 -7.86 -5.10 -3.25
C LEU A 102 -9.07 -4.70 -4.11
N ASN A 103 -9.71 -3.56 -3.82
CA ASN A 103 -10.90 -3.11 -4.54
C ASN A 103 -10.58 -2.21 -5.75
N GLN A 104 -9.30 -2.00 -6.08
CA GLN A 104 -8.94 -1.20 -7.26
C GLN A 104 -9.43 -1.86 -8.55
N PRO A 105 -10.20 -1.15 -9.40
CA PRO A 105 -10.86 -1.72 -10.58
C PRO A 105 -9.92 -2.10 -11.73
N ALA A 106 -8.67 -1.64 -11.72
CA ALA A 106 -7.59 -2.05 -12.63
C ALA A 106 -6.25 -1.52 -12.08
N PRO A 107 -5.08 -2.06 -12.51
CA PRO A 107 -3.78 -1.45 -12.21
C PRO A 107 -3.76 0.02 -12.59
N LEU A 108 -3.45 0.91 -11.65
CA LEU A 108 -2.88 2.19 -12.03
C LEU A 108 -1.53 1.88 -12.68
N PRO A 109 -1.27 2.20 -13.96
CA PRO A 109 0.05 2.06 -14.53
C PRO A 109 1.00 2.95 -13.72
N LEU A 110 1.85 2.34 -12.89
CA LEU A 110 2.76 3.04 -11.97
C LEU A 110 3.90 3.80 -12.67
N GLY A 111 3.80 4.07 -13.97
CA GLY A 111 4.93 4.54 -14.77
C GLY A 111 4.64 5.26 -16.09
N GLN A 112 3.47 5.85 -16.34
CA GLN A 112 3.23 6.60 -17.60
C GLN A 112 3.11 8.13 -17.45
N LEU A 113 3.64 8.69 -16.36
CA LEU A 113 3.64 10.15 -16.11
C LEU A 113 5.04 10.79 -16.00
N GLU A 114 6.13 10.06 -16.25
CA GLU A 114 7.51 10.60 -16.09
C GLU A 114 8.39 10.49 -17.35
N LEU A 115 7.82 10.71 -18.55
CA LEU A 115 8.61 10.82 -19.79
C LEU A 115 8.44 12.13 -20.57
N PHE A 116 7.77 13.13 -20.01
CA PHE A 116 7.62 14.45 -20.65
C PHE A 116 7.69 15.60 -19.62
N ALA A 117 8.83 15.71 -18.92
CA ALA A 117 9.21 16.91 -18.17
C ALA A 117 10.62 17.33 -18.58
#